data_AF-A0A8C2YTC9-F1
#
_entry.id   AF-A0A8C2YTC9-F1
#
_cell.length_a   1.000
_cell.length_b   1.000
_cell.length_c   1.000
_cell.angle_alpha   90.00
_cell.angle_beta   90.00
_cell.angle_gamma   90.00
#
_symmetry.space_group_name_H-M   'P 1'
#
loop_
_entity.id
_entity.type
_entity.pdbx_description
1 polymer ?
#
loop_
_entity_poly.entity_id
_entity_poly.type
_entity_poly.pdbx_seq_one_letter_code
_entity_poly.pdbx_strand_id
1 'polypeptide(L)'
;MKLYSLSVLYKSEPKVVLLKAASDVSSFSFFQRSSVQEFMTFTSQLIVERSAKGSRASVKEQEYLCHVYVRSDGLAGVVIADSEYPARVAFSLLEKVLDEFSKQVDRIDWPVGSPATIQYTALEGHLSRYQNPREADPMSKVQAELDETKIILHNTMESLLERGEKLDDLVSKSEVLGTQSKAFYKTARKQNSCCAVM
;
A
#
# COMPACT_ATOMS: atom_id res chain seq x y z
N MET A 1 -16.17 2.62 4.25
CA MET A 1 -15.76 1.74 3.12
C MET A 1 -15.22 2.55 1.94
N LYS A 2 -13.91 2.80 1.90
CA LYS A 2 -13.22 3.53 0.84
C LYS A 2 -11.85 2.92 0.56
N LEU A 3 -11.40 3.00 -0.69
CA LEU A 3 -10.00 2.80 -1.07
C LEU A 3 -9.27 4.14 -1.12
N TYR A 4 -8.11 4.24 -0.49
CA TYR A 4 -7.33 5.48 -0.41
C TYR A 4 -6.13 5.49 -1.36
N SER A 5 -5.47 4.36 -1.53
CA SER A 5 -4.37 4.23 -2.49
C SER A 5 -4.27 2.84 -3.05
N LEU A 6 -3.80 2.76 -4.29
CA LEU A 6 -3.41 1.55 -4.97
C LEU A 6 -2.05 1.79 -5.62
N SER A 7 -1.07 0.94 -5.34
CA SER A 7 0.29 1.10 -5.83
C SER A 7 0.88 -0.22 -6.31
N VAL A 8 1.71 -0.11 -7.36
CA VAL A 8 2.52 -1.20 -7.90
C VAL A 8 3.98 -0.87 -7.65
N LEU A 9 4.68 -1.80 -7.01
CA LEU A 9 6.07 -1.70 -6.60
C LEU A 9 6.84 -2.92 -7.10
N TYR A 10 8.16 -2.80 -7.14
CA TYR A 10 9.07 -3.89 -7.39
C TYR A 10 9.99 -4.11 -6.20
N LYS A 11 9.93 -5.31 -5.62
CA LYS A 11 10.81 -5.74 -4.52
C LYS A 11 12.13 -6.24 -5.10
N SER A 12 13.07 -5.31 -5.28
CA SER A 12 14.47 -5.63 -5.53
C SER A 12 15.23 -5.79 -4.22
N GLU A 13 16.29 -6.57 -4.20
CA GLU A 13 17.25 -6.59 -3.09
C GLU A 13 18.41 -5.66 -3.51
N PRO A 14 18.68 -4.53 -2.82
CA PRO A 14 18.30 -4.18 -1.44
C PRO A 14 17.17 -3.14 -1.29
N LYS A 15 16.50 -2.69 -2.36
CA LYS A 15 15.52 -1.58 -2.30
C LYS A 15 14.21 -1.89 -3.01
N VAL A 16 13.12 -1.36 -2.46
CA VAL A 16 11.80 -1.38 -3.11
C VAL A 16 11.68 -0.18 -4.05
N VAL A 17 11.26 -0.43 -5.29
CA VAL A 17 11.08 0.59 -6.32
C VAL A 17 9.59 0.85 -6.51
N LEU A 18 9.17 2.10 -6.45
CA LEU A 18 7.79 2.48 -6.79
C LEU A 18 7.65 2.58 -8.31
N LEU A 19 6.79 1.77 -8.91
CA LEU A 19 6.56 1.77 -10.36
C LEU A 19 5.41 2.70 -10.74
N LYS A 20 4.28 2.57 -10.05
CA LYS A 20 3.10 3.41 -10.28
C LYS A 20 2.23 3.48 -9.02
N ALA A 21 1.54 4.58 -8.83
CA ALA A 21 0.59 4.76 -7.73
C ALA A 21 -0.61 5.59 -8.19
N ALA A 22 -1.77 5.26 -7.65
CA ALA A 22 -2.99 6.02 -7.73
C ALA A 22 -3.50 6.25 -6.29
N SER A 23 -4.10 7.41 -6.04
CA SER A 23 -4.60 7.76 -4.71
C SER A 23 -5.88 8.58 -4.79
N ASP A 24 -6.83 8.29 -3.90
CA ASP A 24 -8.03 9.08 -3.65
C ASP A 24 -7.99 9.64 -2.23
N VAL A 25 -7.47 10.87 -2.11
CA VAL A 25 -7.39 11.63 -0.86
C VAL A 25 -8.51 12.67 -0.74
N SER A 26 -9.58 12.56 -1.52
CA SER A 26 -10.66 13.56 -1.55
C SER A 26 -11.39 13.73 -0.20
N SER A 27 -11.41 12.68 0.62
CA SER A 27 -12.02 12.66 1.96
C SER A 27 -11.18 13.37 3.02
N PHE A 28 -9.90 13.66 2.74
CA PHE A 28 -9.03 14.41 3.65
C PHE A 28 -9.12 15.91 3.39
N SER A 29 -8.90 16.69 4.44
CA SER A 29 -8.81 18.15 4.37
C SER A 29 -7.79 18.57 3.32
N PHE A 30 -8.12 19.57 2.51
CA PHE A 30 -7.29 20.02 1.38
C PHE A 30 -5.80 20.19 1.74
N PHE A 31 -5.52 20.82 2.89
CA PHE A 31 -4.16 21.08 3.37
C PHE A 31 -3.38 19.85 3.84
N GLN A 32 -4.05 18.71 4.07
CA GLN A 32 -3.43 17.47 4.52
C GLN A 32 -3.18 16.48 3.38
N ARG A 33 -3.86 16.66 2.23
CA ARG A 33 -3.87 15.71 1.12
C ARG A 33 -2.47 15.30 0.63
N SER A 34 -1.57 16.29 0.46
CA SER A 34 -0.19 16.02 0.04
C SER A 34 0.53 15.13 1.03
N SER A 35 0.47 15.46 2.32
CA SER A 35 1.13 14.67 3.36
C SER A 35 0.54 13.27 3.47
N VAL A 36 -0.77 13.13 3.37
CA VAL A 36 -1.43 11.81 3.39
C VAL A 36 -0.97 10.95 2.20
N GLN A 37 -0.86 11.52 1.01
CA GLN A 37 -0.38 10.81 -0.18
C GLN A 37 1.07 10.34 -0.04
N GLU A 38 1.95 11.19 0.50
CA GLU A 38 3.33 10.82 0.80
C GLU A 38 3.39 9.70 1.85
N PHE A 39 2.57 9.76 2.90
CA PHE A 39 2.50 8.70 3.92
C PHE A 39 1.99 7.38 3.37
N MET A 40 0.97 7.38 2.51
CA MET A 40 0.49 6.16 1.86
C MET A 40 1.58 5.53 0.98
N THR A 41 2.35 6.36 0.29
CA THR A 41 3.48 5.90 -0.54
C THR A 41 4.60 5.31 0.31
N PHE A 42 5.02 6.01 1.37
CA PHE A 42 6.01 5.53 2.33
C PHE A 42 5.56 4.22 2.98
N THR A 43 4.30 4.15 3.41
CA THR A 43 3.72 2.95 4.03
C THR A 43 3.72 1.78 3.07
N SER A 44 3.32 2.00 1.81
CA SER A 44 3.33 0.95 0.78
C SER A 44 4.74 0.41 0.55
N GLN A 45 5.76 1.27 0.49
CA GLN A 45 7.16 0.85 0.34
C GLN A 45 7.65 0.04 1.56
N LEU A 46 7.40 0.53 2.77
CA LEU A 46 7.81 -0.13 4.01
C LEU A 46 7.18 -1.53 4.13
N ILE A 47 5.89 -1.66 3.84
CA ILE A 47 5.20 -2.96 3.90
C ILE A 47 5.83 -3.94 2.90
N VAL A 48 6.10 -3.53 1.66
CA VAL A 48 6.73 -4.39 0.65
C VAL A 48 8.17 -4.75 1.04
N GLU A 49 8.91 -3.83 1.65
CA GLU A 49 10.27 -4.08 2.13
C GLU A 49 10.29 -5.18 3.19
N ARG A 50 9.32 -5.17 4.11
CA ARG A 50 9.20 -6.13 5.21
C ARG A 50 8.46 -7.43 4.84
N SER A 51 7.76 -7.47 3.71
CA SER A 51 7.03 -8.66 3.25
C SER A 51 7.91 -9.62 2.45
N ALA A 52 7.75 -10.94 2.65
CA ALA A 52 8.47 -11.94 1.87
C ALA A 52 7.92 -12.07 0.42
N LYS A 53 8.76 -12.50 -0.53
CA LYS A 53 8.30 -12.84 -1.89
C LYS A 53 7.33 -14.03 -1.83
N GLY A 54 6.30 -14.01 -2.65
CA GLY A 54 5.26 -15.05 -2.68
C GLY A 54 4.31 -15.02 -1.48
N SER A 55 4.18 -13.87 -0.79
CA SER A 55 3.34 -13.74 0.41
C SER A 55 2.21 -12.73 0.21
N ARG A 56 1.11 -12.96 0.95
CA ARG A 56 -0.02 -12.04 1.09
C ARG A 56 -0.16 -11.67 2.55
N ALA A 57 -0.26 -10.38 2.85
CA ALA A 57 -0.41 -9.89 4.20
C ALA A 57 -1.40 -8.71 4.27
N SER A 58 -1.99 -8.52 5.44
CA SER A 58 -2.78 -7.34 5.79
C SER A 58 -2.19 -6.71 7.03
N VAL A 59 -1.98 -5.40 6.99
CA VAL A 59 -1.42 -4.61 8.10
C VAL A 59 -2.47 -3.64 8.54
N LYS A 60 -2.98 -3.83 9.74
CA LYS A 60 -3.93 -2.93 10.37
C LYS A 60 -3.16 -1.78 11.00
N GLU A 61 -3.65 -0.56 10.81
CA GLU A 61 -3.15 0.63 11.48
C GLU A 61 -4.36 1.54 11.78
N GLN A 62 -4.78 1.55 13.05
CA GLN A 62 -6.01 2.24 13.49
C GLN A 62 -7.25 1.77 12.70
N GLU A 63 -7.93 2.69 12.01
CA GLU A 63 -9.12 2.44 11.18
C GLU A 63 -8.77 2.02 9.75
N TYR A 64 -7.49 2.08 9.37
CA TYR A 64 -6.99 1.73 8.06
C TYR A 64 -6.48 0.29 8.01
N LEU A 65 -6.60 -0.31 6.84
CA LEU A 65 -6.11 -1.64 6.53
C LEU A 65 -5.32 -1.60 5.23
N CYS A 66 -4.06 -2.02 5.30
CA CYS A 66 -3.16 -2.08 4.15
C CYS A 66 -3.03 -3.53 3.72
N HIS A 67 -3.53 -3.88 2.54
CA HIS A 67 -3.36 -5.20 1.96
C HIS A 67 -2.18 -5.19 1.00
N VAL A 68 -1.28 -6.16 1.14
CA VAL A 68 -0.11 -6.33 0.29
C VAL A 68 -0.09 -7.72 -0.33
N TYR A 69 0.24 -7.77 -1.61
CA TYR A 69 0.58 -9.01 -2.30
C TYR A 69 1.94 -8.84 -2.96
N VAL A 70 2.93 -9.64 -2.54
CA VAL A 70 4.24 -9.72 -3.20
C VAL A 70 4.32 -11.02 -3.96
N ARG A 71 4.39 -10.95 -5.29
CA ARG A 71 4.57 -12.12 -6.16
C ARG A 71 5.95 -12.74 -5.99
N SER A 72 6.11 -13.98 -6.45
CA SER A 72 7.39 -14.71 -6.42
C SER A 72 8.46 -14.06 -7.31
N ASP A 73 8.07 -13.37 -8.38
CA ASP A 73 8.95 -12.65 -9.31
C ASP A 73 9.39 -11.26 -8.81
N GLY A 74 8.92 -10.85 -7.64
CA GLY A 74 9.23 -9.57 -6.99
C GLY A 74 8.26 -8.44 -7.30
N LEU A 75 7.29 -8.62 -8.21
CA LEU A 75 6.27 -7.62 -8.47
C LEU A 75 5.29 -7.58 -7.28
N ALA A 76 5.03 -6.39 -6.75
CA ALA A 76 4.24 -6.20 -5.54
C ALA A 76 3.11 -5.20 -5.76
N GLY A 77 1.96 -5.46 -5.15
CA GLY A 77 0.83 -4.55 -5.12
C GLY A 77 0.45 -4.23 -3.68
N VAL A 78 0.15 -2.97 -3.40
CA VAL A 78 -0.38 -2.52 -2.11
C VAL A 78 -1.65 -1.73 -2.35
N VAL A 79 -2.69 -2.04 -1.56
CA VAL A 79 -3.91 -1.24 -1.49
C VAL A 79 -4.17 -0.85 -0.04
N ILE A 80 -4.46 0.44 0.18
CA ILE A 80 -4.80 0.99 1.49
C ILE A 80 -6.27 1.35 1.47
N ALA A 81 -7.02 0.85 2.44
CA ALA A 81 -8.46 0.97 2.53
C ALA A 81 -8.91 1.21 3.97
N ASP A 82 -10.18 1.54 4.14
CA ASP A 82 -10.86 1.37 5.44
C ASP A 82 -10.85 -0.10 5.87
N SER A 83 -10.80 -0.34 7.18
CA SER A 83 -10.94 -1.68 7.76
C SER A 83 -12.26 -2.39 7.43
N GLU A 84 -13.31 -1.64 7.07
CA GLU A 84 -14.59 -2.19 6.62
C GLU A 84 -14.54 -2.71 5.17
N TYR A 85 -13.55 -2.30 4.38
CA TYR A 85 -13.45 -2.71 2.98
C TYR A 85 -13.16 -4.22 2.90
N PRO A 86 -13.84 -5.01 2.04
CA PRO A 86 -13.72 -6.46 2.10
C PRO A 86 -12.34 -6.89 1.59
N ALA A 87 -11.54 -7.50 2.47
CA ALA A 87 -10.17 -7.93 2.16
C ALA A 87 -10.10 -8.80 0.88
N ARG A 88 -11.09 -9.66 0.69
CA ARG A 88 -11.24 -10.52 -0.50
C ARG A 88 -11.29 -9.71 -1.81
N VAL A 89 -12.04 -8.61 -1.82
CA VAL A 89 -12.14 -7.74 -2.99
C VAL A 89 -10.84 -6.96 -3.19
N ALA A 90 -10.19 -6.54 -2.10
CA ALA A 90 -8.89 -5.88 -2.15
C ALA A 90 -7.79 -6.78 -2.75
N PHE A 91 -7.70 -8.04 -2.33
CA PHE A 91 -6.74 -8.98 -2.92
C PHE A 91 -7.08 -9.35 -4.37
N SER A 92 -8.37 -9.46 -4.71
CA SER A 92 -8.77 -9.67 -6.11
C SER A 92 -8.37 -8.49 -7.00
N LEU A 93 -8.45 -7.26 -6.49
CA LEU A 93 -7.96 -6.06 -7.17
C LEU A 93 -6.45 -6.13 -7.38
N LEU A 94 -5.69 -6.48 -6.34
CA LEU A 94 -4.23 -6.62 -6.43
C LEU A 94 -3.82 -7.65 -7.50
N GLU A 95 -4.46 -8.83 -7.51
CA GLU A 95 -4.16 -9.87 -8.48
C GLU A 95 -4.38 -9.39 -9.93
N LYS A 96 -5.55 -8.77 -10.19
CA LYS A 96 -5.92 -8.24 -11.50
C LYS A 96 -4.93 -7.18 -11.97
N VAL A 97 -4.60 -6.22 -11.10
CA VAL A 97 -3.69 -5.12 -11.43
C VAL A 97 -2.28 -5.63 -11.71
N LEU A 98 -1.76 -6.57 -10.91
CA LEU A 98 -0.42 -7.10 -11.11
C LEU A 98 -0.31 -7.96 -12.37
N ASP A 99 -1.34 -8.76 -12.68
CA ASP A 99 -1.43 -9.52 -13.93
C ASP A 99 -1.44 -8.58 -15.15
N GLU A 100 -2.35 -7.60 -15.18
CA GLU A 100 -2.44 -6.62 -16.27
C GLU A 100 -1.17 -5.77 -16.41
N PHE A 101 -0.58 -5.33 -15.29
CA PHE A 101 0.65 -4.56 -15.29
C PHE A 101 1.79 -5.35 -15.94
N SER A 102 1.97 -6.62 -15.56
CA SER A 102 3.03 -7.48 -16.09
C SER A 102 2.88 -7.81 -17.59
N LYS A 103 1.69 -7.63 -18.16
CA LYS A 103 1.42 -7.77 -19.60
C LYS A 103 1.74 -6.50 -20.40
N GLN A 104 1.73 -5.33 -19.75
CA GLN A 104 1.93 -4.03 -20.40
C GLN A 104 3.34 -3.48 -20.21
N VAL A 105 3.96 -3.78 -19.07
CA VAL A 105 5.27 -3.24 -18.68
C VAL A 105 6.27 -4.38 -18.56
N ASP A 106 7.31 -4.36 -19.39
CA ASP A 106 8.32 -5.41 -19.42
C ASP A 106 9.09 -5.48 -18.09
N ARG A 107 9.45 -6.69 -17.68
CA ARG A 107 10.19 -6.96 -16.45
C ARG A 107 11.56 -6.30 -16.40
N ILE A 108 12.16 -6.03 -17.56
CA ILE A 108 13.44 -5.30 -17.64
C ILE A 108 13.34 -3.88 -17.08
N ASP A 109 12.16 -3.26 -17.14
CA ASP A 109 11.94 -1.89 -16.69
C ASP A 109 11.67 -1.79 -15.19
N TRP A 110 11.29 -2.89 -14.51
CA TRP A 110 10.90 -2.86 -13.10
C TRP A 110 12.02 -2.44 -12.14
N PRO A 111 13.28 -2.89 -12.28
CA PRO A 111 14.35 -2.53 -11.34
C PRO A 111 14.76 -1.04 -11.38
N VAL A 112 14.56 -0.36 -12.50
CA VAL A 112 14.96 1.04 -12.74
C VAL A 112 13.76 1.96 -12.96
N GLY A 113 12.55 1.42 -12.83
CA GLY A 113 11.30 2.10 -13.09
C GLY A 113 11.03 3.23 -12.11
N SER A 114 10.17 4.15 -12.52
CA SER A 114 9.64 5.23 -11.69
C SER A 114 8.23 5.58 -12.16
N PRO A 115 7.43 6.29 -11.34
CA PRO A 115 6.10 6.76 -11.77
C PRO A 115 6.12 7.60 -13.04
N ALA A 116 7.24 8.26 -13.36
CA ALA A 116 7.41 9.08 -14.55
C ALA A 116 7.78 8.27 -15.80
N THR A 117 8.54 7.18 -15.65
CA THR A 117 9.01 6.36 -16.78
C THR A 117 8.04 5.22 -17.13
N ILE A 118 7.32 4.69 -16.13
CA ILE A 118 6.39 3.58 -16.30
C ILE A 118 5.07 4.08 -16.90
N GLN A 119 4.79 3.63 -18.12
CA GLN A 119 3.56 3.92 -18.84
C GLN A 119 2.48 2.89 -18.51
N TYR A 120 1.77 3.13 -17.41
CA TYR A 120 0.60 2.36 -17.02
C TYR A 120 -0.47 3.31 -16.48
N THR A 121 -1.56 3.48 -17.22
CA THR A 121 -2.62 4.47 -16.93
C THR A 121 -3.88 3.85 -16.32
N ALA A 122 -4.00 2.52 -16.34
CA ALA A 122 -5.20 1.82 -15.86
C ALA A 122 -5.39 1.89 -14.34
N LEU A 123 -4.35 2.22 -13.57
CA LEU A 123 -4.36 2.16 -12.11
C LEU A 123 -5.41 3.08 -11.47
N GLU A 124 -5.61 4.29 -12.00
CA GLU A 124 -6.62 5.23 -11.52
C GLU A 124 -8.04 4.74 -11.82
N GLY A 125 -8.26 4.17 -13.00
CA GLY A 125 -9.53 3.56 -13.39
C GLY A 125 -9.91 2.39 -12.50
N HIS A 126 -8.94 1.53 -12.18
CA HIS A 126 -9.13 0.42 -11.23
C HIS A 126 -9.46 0.93 -9.82
N LEU A 127 -8.70 1.91 -9.31
CA LEU A 127 -8.96 2.49 -7.99
C LEU A 127 -10.37 3.09 -7.90
N SER A 128 -10.80 3.82 -8.93
CA SER A 128 -12.14 4.44 -9.00
C SER A 128 -13.26 3.40 -9.06
N ARG A 129 -13.15 2.42 -9.98
CA ARG A 129 -14.16 1.37 -10.16
C ARG A 129 -14.32 0.51 -8.90
N TYR A 130 -13.23 0.19 -8.23
CA TYR A 130 -13.25 -0.64 -7.03
C TYR A 130 -13.65 0.12 -5.75
N GLN A 131 -13.94 1.43 -5.82
CA GLN A 131 -14.60 2.12 -4.70
C GLN A 131 -15.96 1.48 -4.36
N ASN A 132 -16.64 0.90 -5.35
CA ASN A 132 -17.83 0.08 -5.14
C ASN A 132 -17.46 -1.41 -5.24
N PRO A 133 -17.36 -2.15 -4.12
CA PRO A 133 -17.01 -3.58 -4.14
C PRO A 133 -17.95 -4.46 -4.98
N ARG A 134 -19.17 -4.00 -5.26
CA ARG A 134 -20.15 -4.73 -6.08
C ARG A 134 -19.83 -4.67 -7.58
N GLU A 135 -19.04 -3.69 -8.01
CA GLU A 135 -18.61 -3.54 -9.40
C GLU A 135 -17.30 -4.29 -9.70
N ALA A 136 -16.71 -4.90 -8.66
CA ALA A 136 -15.58 -5.80 -8.80
C ALA A 136 -16.01 -7.04 -9.60
N ASP A 137 -15.25 -7.36 -10.64
CA ASP A 137 -15.54 -8.52 -11.48
C ASP A 137 -15.48 -9.81 -10.64
N PRO A 138 -16.51 -10.68 -10.68
CA PRO A 138 -16.49 -11.96 -9.98
C PRO A 138 -15.50 -12.91 -10.66
N MET A 139 -14.24 -12.86 -10.25
CA MET A 139 -13.20 -13.73 -10.79
C MET A 139 -13.15 -15.04 -9.99
N SER A 140 -14.00 -16.01 -10.36
CA SER A 140 -14.18 -17.27 -9.61
C SER A 140 -12.88 -18.06 -9.36
N LYS A 141 -11.87 -17.94 -10.25
CA LYS A 141 -10.56 -18.58 -10.08
C LYS A 141 -9.72 -17.92 -8.98
N VAL A 142 -9.63 -16.59 -9.00
CA VAL A 142 -8.96 -15.83 -7.94
C VAL A 142 -9.66 -16.05 -6.60
N GLN A 143 -10.98 -16.22 -6.63
CA GLN A 143 -11.75 -16.51 -5.43
C GLN A 143 -11.31 -17.82 -4.75
N ALA A 144 -11.12 -18.89 -5.53
CA ALA A 144 -10.66 -20.17 -5.02
C ALA A 144 -9.22 -20.08 -4.48
N GLU A 145 -8.32 -19.42 -5.22
CA GLU A 145 -6.92 -19.26 -4.80
C GLU A 145 -6.77 -18.43 -3.51
N LEU A 146 -7.60 -17.39 -3.33
CA LEU A 146 -7.60 -16.59 -2.10
C LEU A 146 -8.13 -17.36 -0.89
N ASP A 147 -9.10 -18.26 -1.09
CA ASP A 147 -9.66 -19.08 0.00
C ASP A 147 -8.66 -20.15 0.46
N GLU A 148 -7.75 -20.61 -0.41
CA GLU A 148 -6.66 -21.53 -0.06
C GLU A 148 -5.41 -20.82 0.48
N THR A 149 -5.20 -19.53 0.14
CA THR A 149 -4.00 -18.80 0.55
C THR A 149 -4.10 -18.27 1.97
N LYS A 150 -3.12 -18.61 2.83
CA LYS A 150 -2.97 -17.98 4.14
C LYS A 150 -2.55 -16.52 4.01
N ILE A 151 -3.42 -15.60 4.43
CA ILE A 151 -3.12 -14.18 4.55
C ILE A 151 -2.56 -13.92 5.96
N ILE A 152 -1.35 -13.37 6.04
CA ILE A 152 -0.73 -12.99 7.31
C ILE A 152 -1.39 -11.70 7.81
N LEU A 153 -1.81 -11.66 9.08
CA LEU A 153 -2.39 -10.46 9.69
C LEU A 153 -1.43 -9.84 10.69
N HIS A 154 -1.09 -8.58 10.45
CA HIS A 154 -0.32 -7.71 11.33
C HIS A 154 -1.27 -6.71 11.99
N ASN A 155 -1.26 -6.63 13.32
CA ASN A 155 -2.18 -5.75 14.06
C ASN A 155 -1.77 -4.28 14.05
N THR A 156 -0.49 -4.00 13.87
CA THR A 156 0.12 -2.67 13.81
C THR A 156 1.28 -2.66 12.83
N MET A 157 1.64 -1.48 12.32
CA MET A 157 2.85 -1.28 11.53
C MET A 157 4.12 -1.71 12.28
N GLU A 158 4.13 -1.55 13.60
CA GLU A 158 5.26 -1.91 14.48
C GLU A 158 5.60 -3.39 14.42
N SER A 159 4.61 -4.25 14.13
CA SER A 159 4.84 -5.70 14.01
C SER A 159 5.63 -6.10 12.75
N LEU A 160 5.84 -5.18 11.81
CA LEU A 160 6.72 -5.36 10.65
C LEU A 160 8.16 -4.92 10.92
N LEU A 161 8.41 -4.21 12.03
CA LEU A 161 9.71 -3.62 12.33
C LEU A 161 10.64 -4.63 13.04
N GLU A 162 11.94 -4.41 12.87
CA GLU A 162 12.94 -5.20 13.58
C GLU A 162 13.01 -4.83 15.07
N ARG A 163 13.54 -5.74 15.89
CA ARG A 163 13.71 -5.48 17.33
C ARG A 163 14.63 -4.28 17.54
N GLY A 164 14.10 -3.23 18.16
CA GLY A 164 14.83 -1.99 18.46
C GLY A 164 14.71 -0.92 17.38
N GLU A 165 14.05 -1.21 16.26
CA GLU A 165 13.70 -0.23 15.24
C GLU A 165 12.44 0.55 15.65
N LYS A 166 12.42 1.85 15.36
CA LYS A 166 11.28 2.73 15.65
C LYS A 166 10.73 3.33 14.36
N LEU A 167 9.41 3.33 14.24
CA LEU A 167 8.72 3.97 13.11
C LEU A 167 9.11 5.45 12.97
N ASP A 168 9.29 6.15 14.10
CA ASP A 168 9.68 7.57 14.11
C ASP A 168 11.06 7.82 13.47
N ASP A 169 11.99 6.87 13.61
CA ASP A 169 13.32 6.95 13.01
C ASP A 169 13.25 6.71 11.50
N LEU A 170 12.41 5.77 11.06
CA LEU A 170 12.14 5.51 9.65
C LEU A 170 11.48 6.71 8.97
N VAL A 171 10.47 7.30 9.61
CA VAL A 171 9.81 8.52 9.12
C VAL A 171 10.81 9.67 9.01
N SER A 172 11.69 9.83 9.99
CA SER A 172 12.69 10.92 9.98
C SER A 172 13.72 10.74 8.86
N LYS A 173 14.15 9.50 8.58
CA LYS A 173 15.15 9.16 7.55
C LYS A 173 14.58 9.03 6.14
N SER A 174 13.26 8.85 5.99
CA SER A 174 12.61 8.66 4.69
C SER A 174 12.89 9.81 3.71
N GLU A 175 13.28 9.47 2.49
CA GLU A 175 13.42 10.42 1.36
C GLU A 175 12.08 10.63 0.64
N VAL A 176 11.10 9.75 0.85
CA VAL A 176 9.75 9.83 0.27
C VAL A 176 8.92 10.91 0.95
N LEU A 177 9.14 11.12 2.25
CA LEU A 177 8.39 12.08 3.04
C LEU A 177 9.06 13.47 2.98
N GLY A 178 8.30 14.46 2.53
CA GLY A 178 8.67 15.86 2.60
C GLY A 178 8.78 16.37 4.04
N THR A 179 9.44 17.52 4.21
CA THR A 179 9.64 18.15 5.53
C THR A 179 8.31 18.45 6.23
N GLN A 180 7.30 18.92 5.48
CA GLN A 180 5.96 19.18 5.98
C GLN A 180 5.27 17.90 6.49
N SER A 181 5.37 16.80 5.73
CA SER A 181 4.77 15.51 6.10
C SER A 181 5.43 14.93 7.35
N LYS A 182 6.76 15.00 7.45
CA LYS A 182 7.47 14.61 8.69
C LYS A 182 7.02 15.45 9.90
N ALA A 183 6.81 16.75 9.73
CA ALA A 183 6.32 17.63 10.78
C ALA A 183 4.84 17.34 11.15
N PHE A 184 4.01 17.03 10.16
CA PHE A 184 2.62 16.63 10.33
C PHE A 184 2.51 15.37 11.20
N TYR A 185 3.28 14.32 10.90
CA TYR A 185 3.31 13.09 11.69
C TYR A 185 3.77 13.32 13.14
N LYS A 186 4.84 14.09 13.33
CA LYS A 186 5.31 14.43 14.69
C LYS A 186 4.25 15.17 15.50
N THR A 187 3.52 16.09 14.87
CA THR A 187 2.44 16.84 15.52
C THR A 187 1.26 15.93 15.86
N ALA A 188 0.82 15.08 14.91
CA ALA A 188 -0.27 14.14 15.11
C ALA A 188 0.02 13.14 16.25
N ARG A 189 1.25 12.60 16.31
CA ARG A 189 1.66 11.72 17.43
C ARG A 189 1.61 12.43 18.77
N LYS A 190 2.09 13.68 18.84
CA LYS A 190 2.05 14.47 20.08
C LYS A 190 0.62 14.72 20.55
N GLN A 191 -0.28 15.10 19.64
CA GLN A 191 -1.69 15.36 19.97
C GLN A 191 -2.38 14.08 20.49
N ASN A 192 -2.12 12.93 19.86
CA ASN A 192 -2.70 11.66 20.31
C ASN A 192 -2.05 11.11 21.59
N SER A 193 -0.80 11.48 21.90
CA SER A 193 -0.14 11.08 23.15
C SER A 193 -0.63 11.81 24.39
N CYS A 194 -1.20 13.02 24.24
CA CYS A 194 -1.71 13.84 25.35
C CYS A 194 -3.06 13.37 25.91
N CYS A 195 -3.70 12.36 25.30
CA CYS A 195 -5.01 11.85 25.75
C CYS A 195 -4.93 10.44 26.36
N ALA A 196 -3.73 9.88 26.57
CA ALA A 196 -3.53 8.62 27.28
C ALA A 196 -3.25 8.80 28.80
N VAL A 197 -3.27 10.04 29.29
CA VAL A 197 -3.12 10.39 30.71
C VAL A 197 -4.35 11.18 31.15
N MET A 198 -5.46 10.47 31.37
CA MET A 198 -6.52 10.87 32.29
C MET A 198 -7.25 9.63 32.81
#